data_AF-A0A1G3PR15-F1
#
_entry.id   AF-A0A1G3PR15-F1
#
_cell.length_a   1.000
_cell.length_b   1.000
_cell.length_c   1.000
_cell.angle_alpha   90.00
_cell.angle_beta   90.00
_cell.angle_gamma   90.00
#
_symmetry.space_group_name_H-M   'P 1'
#
loop_
_entity.id
_entity.type
_entity.pdbx_description
1 polymer ?
#
loop_
_entity_poly.entity_id
_entity_poly.type
_entity_poly.pdbx_seq_one_letter_code
_entity_poly.pdbx_strand_id
1 'polypeptide(L)'
;MAENDIKIVENTEAGEMTITLPNIEFAYKSASILPRHLDTLARVVDLLGELFQKNPEARIEIGGHSDNTGSELYNIELSAKRASAVLEYLMLGSNLPMDKFSVKGYGPAKPLISNDTEEGRRQNRRVEFFIRLEK
;
A
#
# COMPACT_ATOMS: atom_id res chain seq x y z
N MET A 1 8.52 -13.12 16.23
CA MET A 1 8.77 -11.71 15.87
C MET A 1 8.95 -11.72 14.37
N ALA A 2 7.89 -11.47 13.60
CA ALA A 2 7.90 -11.73 12.17
C ALA A 2 8.25 -10.44 11.39
N GLU A 3 9.24 -10.59 10.52
CA GLU A 3 9.75 -9.66 9.52
C GLU A 3 8.61 -8.99 8.74
N ASN A 4 8.21 -7.79 9.16
CA ASN A 4 7.38 -6.87 8.36
C ASN A 4 8.33 -5.89 7.66
N ASP A 5 9.26 -6.45 6.88
CA ASP A 5 10.23 -5.67 6.14
C ASP A 5 9.54 -5.02 4.94
N ILE A 6 9.61 -3.68 4.93
CA ILE A 6 9.21 -2.85 3.79
C ILE A 6 10.07 -3.31 2.61
N LYS A 7 9.43 -3.81 1.55
CA LYS A 7 10.15 -4.21 0.34
C LYS A 7 10.17 -3.05 -0.62
N ILE A 8 11.36 -2.56 -0.93
CA ILE A 8 11.56 -1.51 -1.93
C ILE A 8 12.10 -2.19 -3.19
N VAL A 9 11.39 -2.03 -4.30
CA VAL A 9 11.81 -2.48 -5.62
C VAL A 9 11.99 -1.24 -6.48
N GLU A 10 13.23 -0.93 -6.83
CA GLU A 10 13.56 0.20 -7.68
C GLU A 10 13.70 -0.26 -9.13
N ASN A 11 12.99 0.41 -10.04
CA ASN A 11 13.18 0.29 -11.48
C ASN A 11 13.69 1.64 -12.03
N THR A 12 14.99 1.84 -11.90
CA THR A 12 15.71 3.07 -12.28
C THR A 12 15.69 3.34 -13.79
N GLU A 13 15.57 2.31 -14.63
CA GLU A 13 15.49 2.48 -16.08
C GLU A 13 14.15 3.13 -16.50
N ALA A 14 13.05 2.70 -15.88
CA ALA A 14 11.71 3.23 -16.11
C ALA A 14 11.41 4.54 -15.35
N GLY A 15 12.22 4.89 -14.34
CA GLY A 15 11.89 6.00 -13.42
C GLY A 15 10.75 5.64 -12.46
N GLU A 16 10.55 4.34 -12.19
CA GLU A 16 9.50 3.85 -11.32
C GLU A 16 10.11 3.19 -10.09
N MET A 17 9.58 3.49 -8.91
CA MET A 17 9.93 2.82 -7.67
C MET A 17 8.65 2.23 -7.07
N THR A 18 8.68 0.98 -6.62
CA THR A 18 7.54 0.38 -5.92
C THR A 18 7.95 0.07 -4.50
N ILE A 19 7.23 0.63 -3.54
CA ILE A 19 7.35 0.27 -2.12
C ILE A 19 6.17 -0.65 -1.80
N THR A 20 6.46 -1.93 -1.59
CA THR A 20 5.47 -2.91 -1.14
C THR A 20 5.48 -2.97 0.38
N LEU A 21 4.32 -2.78 0.99
CA LEU A 21 4.09 -3.06 2.41
C LEU A 21 3.41 -4.42 2.53
N PRO A 22 4.18 -5.52 2.68
CA PRO A 22 3.57 -6.81 2.93
C PRO A 22 2.81 -6.74 4.27
N ASN A 23 1.59 -7.27 4.27
CA ASN A 23 0.82 -7.49 5.49
C ASN A 23 0.53 -6.23 6.34
N ILE A 24 0.01 -5.14 5.76
CA ILE A 24 -0.87 -4.29 6.56
C ILE A 24 -2.16 -5.09 6.75
N GLU A 25 -2.23 -5.81 7.86
CA GLU A 25 -3.41 -6.59 8.19
C GLU A 25 -4.51 -5.62 8.59
N PHE A 26 -5.63 -5.74 7.91
CA PHE A 26 -6.88 -5.13 8.30
C PHE A 26 -7.74 -6.23 8.94
N ALA A 27 -8.52 -5.87 9.97
CA ALA A 27 -9.48 -6.81 10.53
C ALA A 27 -10.46 -7.33 9.44
N TYR A 28 -11.03 -8.52 9.66
CA TYR A 28 -11.97 -9.13 8.72
C TYR A 28 -13.12 -8.16 8.38
N LYS A 29 -13.36 -7.94 7.07
CA LYS A 29 -14.32 -6.96 6.53
C LYS A 29 -14.11 -5.50 6.98
N SER A 30 -12.91 -5.16 7.48
CA SER A 30 -12.59 -3.82 7.95
C SER A 30 -11.52 -3.17 7.06
N ALA A 31 -11.52 -1.84 7.09
CA ALA A 31 -10.46 -0.95 6.60
C ALA A 31 -9.69 -0.28 7.76
N SER A 32 -9.97 -0.66 9.02
CA SER A 32 -9.24 -0.15 10.19
C SER A 32 -7.84 -0.75 10.24
N ILE A 33 -6.85 0.15 10.29
CA ILE A 33 -5.44 -0.19 10.46
C ILE A 33 -5.24 -0.67 11.91
N LEU A 34 -4.63 -1.85 12.08
CA LEU A 34 -4.36 -2.38 13.42
C LEU A 34 -3.20 -1.62 14.08
N PRO A 35 -3.22 -1.40 15.42
CA PRO A 35 -2.16 -0.67 16.12
C PRO A 35 -0.74 -1.20 15.89
N ARG A 36 -0.58 -2.51 15.69
CA ARG A 36 0.71 -3.15 15.38
C ARG A 36 1.35 -2.70 14.05
N HIS A 37 0.59 -2.06 13.17
CA HIS A 37 1.10 -1.58 11.88
C HIS A 37 1.43 -0.08 11.90
N LEU A 38 1.14 0.63 12.98
CA LEU A 38 1.39 2.07 13.08
C LEU A 38 2.88 2.39 12.97
N ASP A 39 3.76 1.63 13.63
CA ASP A 39 5.22 1.83 13.53
C ASP A 39 5.72 1.60 12.09
N THR A 40 5.14 0.62 11.38
CA THR A 40 5.49 0.39 9.97
C THR A 40 5.08 1.57 9.10
N LEU A 41 3.89 2.12 9.32
CA LEU A 41 3.39 3.26 8.57
C LEU A 41 4.14 4.56 8.92
N ALA A 42 4.57 4.74 10.16
CA ALA A 42 5.42 5.86 10.55
C ALA A 42 6.75 5.85 9.77
N ARG A 43 7.40 4.69 9.63
CA ARG A 43 8.59 4.57 8.78
C ARG A 43 8.30 4.89 7.32
N VAL A 44 7.11 4.56 6.82
CA VAL A 44 6.70 4.91 5.45
C VAL A 44 6.53 6.40 5.29
N VAL A 45 5.94 7.08 6.28
CA VAL A 45 5.87 8.54 6.31
C VAL A 45 7.27 9.16 6.18
N ASP A 46 8.23 8.68 6.97
CA ASP A 46 9.61 9.19 6.93
C ASP A 46 10.26 8.96 5.56
N LEU A 47 10.14 7.74 5.02
CA LEU A 47 10.65 7.38 3.69
C LEU A 47 10.04 8.26 2.58
N LEU A 48 8.73 8.49 2.62
CA LEU A 48 8.05 9.35 1.65
C LEU A 48 8.46 10.81 1.80
N GLY A 49 8.68 11.27 3.04
CA GLY A 49 9.20 12.61 3.31
C GLY A 49 10.58 12.83 2.67
N GLU A 50 11.50 11.89 2.88
CA GLU A 50 12.82 11.92 2.24
C GLU A 50 12.73 11.83 0.71
N LEU A 51 11.81 11.01 0.19
CA LEU A 51 11.57 10.88 -1.25
C LEU A 51 11.16 12.22 -1.86
N PHE A 52 10.18 12.93 -1.27
CA PHE A 52 9.71 14.22 -1.76
C PHE A 52 10.74 15.34 -1.63
N GLN A 53 11.62 15.28 -0.64
CA GLN A 53 12.75 16.22 -0.55
C GLN A 53 13.70 16.08 -1.75
N LYS A 54 13.93 14.85 -2.21
CA LYS A 54 14.81 14.56 -3.35
C LYS A 54 14.10 14.68 -4.71
N ASN A 55 12.80 14.39 -4.73
CA ASN A 55 11.98 14.33 -5.94
C ASN A 55 10.62 15.03 -5.69
N PRO A 56 10.58 16.37 -5.66
CA PRO A 56 9.34 17.12 -5.35
C PRO A 56 8.17 16.83 -6.29
N GLU A 57 8.47 16.41 -7.53
CA GLU A 57 7.46 16.08 -8.55
C GLU A 57 7.03 14.62 -8.56
N ALA A 58 7.58 13.78 -7.67
CA ALA A 58 7.16 12.38 -7.58
C ALA A 58 5.64 12.26 -7.37
N ARG A 59 5.03 11.25 -7.98
CA ARG A 59 3.61 10.90 -7.75
C ARG A 59 3.50 9.52 -7.17
N ILE A 60 2.54 9.33 -6.28
CA ILE A 60 2.36 8.11 -5.51
C ILE A 60 0.94 7.58 -5.72
N GLU A 61 0.82 6.35 -6.19
CA GLU A 61 -0.44 5.60 -6.20
C GLU A 61 -0.43 4.57 -5.07
N ILE A 62 -1.45 4.62 -4.21
CA ILE A 62 -1.67 3.64 -3.14
C ILE A 62 -2.67 2.60 -3.67
N GLY A 63 -2.16 1.40 -3.95
CA GLY A 63 -2.92 0.27 -4.46
C GLY A 63 -3.33 -0.68 -3.34
N GLY A 64 -4.64 -0.91 -3.18
CA GLY A 64 -5.16 -1.91 -2.26
C GLY A 64 -5.50 -3.22 -2.97
N HIS A 65 -5.12 -4.36 -2.38
CA HIS A 65 -5.37 -5.70 -2.91
C HIS A 65 -6.18 -6.56 -1.93
N SER A 66 -6.91 -7.53 -2.46
CA SER A 66 -7.64 -8.53 -1.69
C SER A 66 -7.21 -9.95 -2.08
N ASP A 67 -7.63 -10.93 -1.28
CA ASP A 67 -7.69 -12.31 -1.74
C ASP A 67 -8.89 -12.52 -2.69
N ASN A 68 -9.04 -13.75 -3.21
CA ASN A 68 -10.08 -14.13 -4.16
C ASN A 68 -11.42 -14.54 -3.51
N THR A 69 -11.62 -14.31 -2.21
CA THR A 69 -12.85 -14.70 -1.50
C THR A 69 -13.93 -13.62 -1.67
N GLY A 70 -15.15 -14.02 -2.01
CA GLY A 70 -16.28 -13.10 -2.21
C GLY A 70 -16.39 -12.55 -3.64
N SER A 71 -17.29 -11.59 -3.85
CA SER A 71 -17.51 -11.01 -5.18
C SER A 71 -16.41 -10.03 -5.56
N GLU A 72 -16.05 -9.97 -6.83
CA GLU A 72 -15.05 -9.04 -7.37
C GLU A 72 -15.34 -7.57 -7.02
N LEU A 73 -16.57 -7.09 -7.26
CA LEU A 73 -16.97 -5.71 -6.95
C LEU A 73 -16.76 -5.35 -5.47
N TYR A 74 -17.22 -6.23 -4.56
CA TYR A 74 -16.99 -6.05 -3.12
C TYR A 74 -15.50 -5.94 -2.77
N ASN A 75 -14.68 -6.79 -3.40
CA ASN A 75 -13.24 -6.80 -3.16
C ASN A 75 -12.54 -5.56 -3.71
N ILE A 76 -12.96 -5.04 -4.86
CA ILE A 76 -12.48 -3.76 -5.41
C ILE A 76 -12.80 -2.61 -4.45
N GLU A 77 -14.05 -2.53 -3.97
CA GLU A 77 -14.46 -1.48 -3.02
C GLU A 77 -13.72 -1.59 -1.69
N LEU A 78 -13.60 -2.79 -1.13
CA LEU A 78 -12.93 -3.02 0.15
C LEU A 78 -11.44 -2.69 0.05
N SER A 79 -10.79 -3.10 -1.05
CA SER A 79 -9.37 -2.83 -1.23
C SER A 79 -9.09 -1.35 -1.48
N ALA A 80 -9.99 -0.63 -2.18
CA ALA A 80 -9.94 0.82 -2.29
C ALA A 80 -10.08 1.51 -0.92
N LYS A 81 -11.05 1.11 -0.09
CA LYS A 81 -11.25 1.66 1.27
C LYS A 81 -10.01 1.47 2.15
N ARG A 82 -9.34 0.32 2.05
CA ARG A 82 -8.10 0.04 2.78
C ARG A 82 -6.96 0.95 2.35
N ALA A 83 -6.81 1.16 1.05
CA ALA A 83 -5.81 2.08 0.52
C ALA A 83 -6.12 3.54 0.92
N SER A 84 -7.40 3.95 0.94
CA SER A 84 -7.82 5.25 1.47
C SER A 84 -7.49 5.42 2.95
N ALA A 85 -7.74 4.41 3.79
CA ALA A 85 -7.41 4.48 5.21
C ALA A 85 -5.90 4.66 5.45
N VAL A 86 -5.07 4.02 4.62
CA VAL A 86 -3.62 4.22 4.65
C VAL A 86 -3.27 5.66 4.24
N LEU A 87 -3.86 6.20 3.18
CA LEU A 87 -3.66 7.60 2.80
C LEU A 87 -4.03 8.55 3.94
N GLU A 88 -5.20 8.38 4.54
CA GLU A 88 -5.67 9.19 5.67
C GLU A 88 -4.68 9.18 6.83
N TYR A 89 -4.13 8.00 7.17
CA TYR A 89 -3.10 7.89 8.19
C TYR A 89 -1.84 8.70 7.84
N LEU A 90 -1.35 8.60 6.60
CA LEU A 90 -0.17 9.34 6.15
C LEU A 90 -0.40 10.86 6.22
N MET A 91 -1.59 11.32 5.83
CA MET A 91 -1.96 12.74 5.87
C MET A 91 -2.07 13.29 7.29
N LEU A 92 -2.51 12.48 8.25
CA LEU A 92 -2.57 12.89 9.67
C LEU A 92 -1.18 12.94 10.32
N GLY A 93 -0.27 12.07 9.89
CA GLY A 93 1.06 11.92 10.48
C GLY A 93 2.13 12.87 9.94
N SER A 94 1.85 13.64 8.87
CA SER A 94 2.90 14.37 8.17
C SER A 94 2.40 15.51 7.28
N ASN A 95 3.33 16.36 6.85
CA ASN A 95 3.06 17.45 5.91
C ASN A 95 3.32 17.02 4.45
N LEU A 96 2.95 15.78 4.10
CA LEU A 96 3.11 15.25 2.74
C LEU A 96 2.17 15.96 1.75
N PRO A 97 2.60 16.18 0.49
CA PRO A 97 1.82 16.94 -0.49
C PRO A 97 0.63 16.10 -1.01
N MET A 98 -0.58 16.41 -0.52
CA MET A 98 -1.79 15.63 -0.79
C MET A 98 -2.09 15.46 -2.29
N ASP A 99 -1.78 16.47 -3.11
CA ASP A 99 -1.98 16.48 -4.56
C ASP A 99 -1.10 15.48 -5.32
N LYS A 100 -0.07 14.93 -4.66
CA LYS A 100 0.82 13.91 -5.24
C LYS A 100 0.35 12.48 -5.00
N PHE A 101 -0.75 12.28 -4.27
CA PHE A 101 -1.28 10.94 -3.95
C PHE A 101 -2.53 10.60 -4.75
N SER A 102 -2.66 9.32 -5.09
CA SER A 102 -3.87 8.72 -5.64
C SER A 102 -4.14 7.37 -4.98
N VAL A 103 -5.40 6.91 -5.02
CA VAL A 103 -5.83 5.65 -4.39
C VAL A 103 -6.50 4.78 -5.43
N LYS A 104 -6.20 3.47 -5.41
CA LYS A 104 -6.83 2.50 -6.31
C LYS A 104 -7.11 1.17 -5.63
N GLY A 105 -8.32 0.66 -5.83
CA GLY A 105 -8.68 -0.71 -5.43
C GLY A 105 -8.46 -1.68 -6.59
N TYR A 106 -7.51 -2.60 -6.44
CA TYR A 106 -7.26 -3.66 -7.42
C TYR A 106 -8.07 -4.94 -7.17
N GLY A 107 -8.73 -5.06 -6.01
CA GLY A 107 -9.39 -6.30 -5.61
C GLY A 107 -8.47 -7.53 -5.74
N PRO A 108 -8.97 -8.65 -6.28
CA PRO A 108 -8.20 -9.88 -6.45
C PRO A 108 -7.42 -9.94 -7.77
N ALA A 109 -7.49 -8.92 -8.63
CA ALA A 109 -7.01 -8.98 -10.02
C ALA A 109 -5.48 -9.04 -10.15
N LYS A 110 -4.74 -8.70 -9.08
CA LYS A 110 -3.27 -8.70 -9.03
C LYS A 110 -2.73 -9.50 -7.84
N PRO A 111 -2.85 -10.85 -7.86
CA PRO A 111 -2.31 -11.68 -6.80
C PRO A 111 -0.78 -11.66 -6.81
N LEU A 112 -0.17 -11.55 -5.64
CA LEU A 112 1.28 -11.67 -5.46
C LEU A 112 1.70 -13.14 -5.46
N ILE A 113 0.85 -14.01 -4.91
CA ILE A 113 1.04 -15.46 -4.78
C ILE A 113 -0.30 -16.19 -4.97
N SER A 114 -0.28 -17.51 -5.15
CA SER A 114 -1.51 -18.31 -5.21
C SER A 114 -2.41 -18.10 -3.98
N ASN A 115 -3.74 -18.08 -4.20
CA ASN A 115 -4.76 -18.00 -3.15
C ASN A 115 -5.17 -19.39 -2.59
N ASP A 116 -4.52 -20.47 -3.02
CA ASP A 116 -4.89 -21.84 -2.64
C ASP A 116 -4.69 -22.10 -1.14
N THR A 117 -3.74 -21.41 -0.51
CA THR A 117 -3.44 -21.53 0.92
C THR A 117 -3.89 -20.30 1.70
N GLU A 118 -4.20 -20.47 2.99
CA GLU A 118 -4.55 -19.32 3.85
C GLU A 118 -3.39 -18.32 3.95
N GLU A 119 -2.16 -18.81 3.98
CA GLU A 119 -0.99 -17.95 3.98
C GLU A 119 -0.89 -17.15 2.67
N GLY A 120 -1.14 -17.77 1.51
CA GLY A 120 -1.19 -17.07 0.24
C GLY A 120 -2.28 -16.00 0.16
N ARG A 121 -3.48 -16.31 0.68
CA ARG A 121 -4.56 -15.32 0.81
C ARG A 121 -4.15 -14.17 1.73
N ARG A 122 -3.50 -14.45 2.85
CA ARG A 122 -2.99 -13.43 3.78
C ARG A 122 -2.02 -12.47 3.10
N GLN A 123 -1.09 -12.99 2.31
CA GLN A 123 -0.13 -12.18 1.57
C GLN A 123 -0.78 -11.36 0.44
N ASN A 124 -1.86 -11.86 -0.18
CA ASN A 124 -2.60 -11.11 -1.19
C ASN A 124 -3.43 -9.95 -0.62
N ARG A 125 -3.78 -9.99 0.68
CA ARG A 125 -4.38 -8.87 1.41
C ARG A 125 -3.29 -7.85 1.80
N ARG A 126 -2.92 -6.98 0.86
CA ARG A 126 -1.80 -6.03 1.01
C ARG A 126 -2.11 -4.64 0.45
N VAL A 127 -1.24 -3.70 0.77
CA VAL A 127 -1.22 -2.36 0.18
C VAL A 127 0.16 -2.12 -0.43
N GLU A 128 0.17 -1.58 -1.64
CA GLU A 128 1.38 -1.24 -2.40
C GLU A 128 1.40 0.26 -2.69
N PHE A 129 2.60 0.83 -2.72
CA PHE A 129 2.85 2.21 -3.11
C PHE A 129 3.64 2.19 -4.41
N PHE A 130 3.01 2.65 -5.48
CA PHE A 130 3.67 2.83 -6.77
C PHE A 130 4.11 4.28 -6.88
N ILE A 131 5.42 4.49 -6.90
CA ILE A 131 6.05 5.80 -6.99
C ILE A 131 6.51 5.98 -8.43
N ARG A 132 6.05 7.05 -9.06
CA ARG A 132 6.52 7.51 -10.37
C ARG A 132 7.39 8.73 -10.15
N LEU A 133 8.64 8.64 -10.54
CA LEU A 133 9.57 9.76 -10.55
C LEU A 133 9.41 10.46 -11.89
N GLU A 134 9.03 11.74 -11.88
CA GLU A 134 9.08 12.53 -13.10
C GLU A 134 10.53 12.91 -13.39
N LYS A 135 10.97 12.70 -14.64
CA LYS A 135 12.32 13.04 -15.12
C LYS A 135 12.42 14.49 -15.52
#